data_AF-A0A9D5JTZ9-F1
#
_entry.id   AF-A0A9D5JTZ9-F1
#
_cell.length_a   1.000
_cell.length_b   1.000
_cell.length_c   1.000
_cell.angle_alpha   90.00
_cell.angle_beta   90.00
_cell.angle_gamma   90.00
#
_symmetry.space_group_name_H-M   'P 1'
#
loop_
_entity.id
_entity.type
_entity.pdbx_description
1 polymer ?
#
loop_
_entity_poly.entity_id
_entity_poly.type
_entity_poly.pdbx_seq_one_letter_code
_entity_poly.pdbx_strand_id
1 'polypeptide(L)'
;MNIPFSIEEFLHVIEQYNTTVWPMQGIFYLLALVMLGLAYKKIRYTDKIISSLLAFFWFWIGIVYHMIFFTEINKLAYAFGILFIIQAQLFFVSNWCKSQVSFHYRKDLYGITGAVFFIYALLIYPLLNYLLGHPYPKMPTFGLPCPTTIFTYGLLLWTDKKIPKYLLVIPLLWSLIGLSAAAQLGIYEDYGLLIAGIVGTGLILFRDMKHGAPEEQPEK
;
A
#
# COMPACT_ATOMS: atom_id res chain seq x y z
N MET A 1 5.26 -23.44 -1.90
CA MET A 1 3.90 -23.84 -1.48
C MET A 1 3.01 -23.67 -2.68
N ASN A 2 2.26 -24.71 -3.05
CA ASN A 2 1.27 -24.61 -4.12
C ASN A 2 0.07 -23.82 -3.58
N ILE A 3 -0.44 -22.88 -4.37
CA ILE A 3 -1.68 -22.15 -4.06
C ILE A 3 -2.86 -23.13 -4.17
N PRO A 4 -3.80 -23.15 -3.21
CA PRO A 4 -4.86 -24.16 -3.17
C PRO A 4 -6.08 -23.82 -4.06
N PHE A 5 -5.94 -22.87 -4.99
CA PHE A 5 -7.02 -22.37 -5.85
C PHE A 5 -6.48 -21.98 -7.24
N SER A 6 -7.35 -21.95 -8.25
CA SER A 6 -7.00 -21.57 -9.62
C SER A 6 -7.06 -20.05 -9.86
N ILE A 7 -6.55 -19.58 -11.00
CA ILE A 7 -6.70 -18.16 -11.36
C ILE A 7 -8.16 -17.78 -11.62
N GLU A 8 -8.97 -18.67 -12.18
CA GLU A 8 -10.38 -18.42 -12.42
C GLU A 8 -11.14 -18.20 -11.11
N GLU A 9 -10.88 -19.02 -10.09
CA GLU A 9 -11.45 -18.86 -8.75
C GLU A 9 -11.00 -17.53 -8.12
N PHE A 10 -9.72 -17.19 -8.24
CA PHE A 10 -9.19 -15.90 -7.77
C PHE A 10 -9.89 -14.71 -8.43
N LEU A 11 -9.94 -14.67 -9.77
CA LEU A 11 -10.58 -13.59 -10.52
C LEU A 11 -12.09 -13.51 -10.26
N HIS A 12 -12.74 -14.65 -9.98
CA HIS A 12 -14.16 -14.66 -9.60
C HIS A 12 -14.40 -13.98 -8.24
N VAL A 13 -13.54 -14.23 -7.24
CA VAL A 13 -13.61 -13.52 -5.95
C VAL A 13 -13.39 -12.02 -6.14
N ILE A 14 -12.45 -11.61 -7.00
CA ILE A 14 -12.23 -10.19 -7.34
C ILE A 14 -13.48 -9.59 -8.00
N GLU A 15 -14.07 -10.30 -8.95
CA GLU A 15 -15.30 -9.89 -9.63
C GLU A 15 -16.44 -9.65 -8.64
N GLN A 16 -16.73 -10.64 -7.79
CA GLN A 16 -17.78 -10.55 -6.77
C GLN A 16 -17.53 -9.40 -5.80
N TYR A 17 -16.28 -9.25 -5.32
CA TYR A 17 -15.90 -8.13 -4.47
C TYR A 17 -16.19 -6.79 -5.16
N ASN A 18 -15.70 -6.63 -6.39
CA ASN A 18 -15.77 -5.37 -7.11
C ASN A 18 -17.20 -4.94 -7.43
N THR A 19 -18.06 -5.89 -7.82
CA THR A 19 -19.47 -5.62 -8.09
C THR A 19 -20.26 -5.35 -6.81
N THR A 20 -19.94 -6.04 -5.71
CA THR A 20 -20.66 -5.90 -4.44
C THR A 20 -20.35 -4.57 -3.75
N VAL A 21 -19.09 -4.13 -3.79
CA VAL A 21 -18.67 -2.89 -3.13
C VAL A 21 -18.81 -1.66 -4.02
N TRP A 22 -19.30 -1.78 -5.26
CA TRP A 22 -19.55 -0.61 -6.10
C TRP A 22 -20.52 0.36 -5.38
N PRO A 23 -20.25 1.69 -5.31
CA PRO A 23 -19.26 2.48 -6.05
C PRO A 23 -17.95 2.81 -5.29
N MET A 24 -17.55 1.99 -4.32
CA MET A 24 -16.42 2.29 -3.42
C MET A 24 -15.10 2.53 -4.15
N GLN A 25 -14.86 1.93 -5.31
CA GLN A 25 -13.64 2.18 -6.10
C GLN A 25 -13.49 3.66 -6.45
N GLY A 26 -14.57 4.34 -6.85
CA GLY A 26 -14.54 5.79 -7.09
C GLY A 26 -14.20 6.58 -5.82
N ILE A 27 -14.73 6.17 -4.67
CA ILE A 27 -14.43 6.77 -3.36
C ILE A 27 -12.96 6.53 -3.00
N PHE A 28 -12.41 5.35 -3.26
CA PHE A 28 -11.01 5.02 -2.98
C PHE A 28 -10.05 5.91 -3.77
N TYR A 29 -10.31 6.13 -5.06
CA TYR A 29 -9.51 7.06 -5.87
C TYR A 29 -9.61 8.50 -5.34
N LEU A 30 -10.82 8.95 -4.97
CA LEU A 30 -10.99 10.28 -4.37
C LEU A 30 -10.17 10.42 -3.08
N LEU A 31 -10.24 9.44 -2.18
CA LEU A 31 -9.46 9.45 -0.94
C LEU A 31 -7.94 9.42 -1.19
N ALA A 32 -7.49 8.69 -2.22
CA ALA A 32 -6.10 8.72 -2.65
C ALA A 32 -5.67 10.12 -3.07
N LEU A 33 -6.45 10.79 -3.93
CA LEU A 33 -6.18 12.15 -4.37
C LEU A 33 -6.19 13.15 -3.20
N VAL A 34 -7.08 12.98 -2.23
CA VAL A 34 -7.09 13.78 -0.99
C VAL A 34 -5.78 13.60 -0.22
N MET A 35 -5.30 12.36 -0.02
CA MET A 35 -4.02 12.12 0.65
C MET A 35 -2.84 12.78 -0.09
N LEU A 36 -2.80 12.68 -1.42
CA LEU A 36 -1.76 13.30 -2.23
C LEU A 36 -1.81 14.83 -2.16
N GLY A 37 -3.01 15.41 -2.27
CA GLY A 37 -3.22 16.85 -2.16
C GLY A 37 -2.80 17.40 -0.80
N LEU A 38 -3.14 16.70 0.28
CA LEU A 38 -2.75 17.07 1.64
C LEU A 38 -1.24 16.92 1.88
N ALA A 39 -0.62 15.85 1.35
CA ALA A 39 0.82 15.66 1.46
C ALA A 39 1.62 16.70 0.65
N TYR A 40 1.06 17.18 -0.46
CA TYR A 40 1.64 18.26 -1.26
C TYR A 40 1.43 19.64 -0.60
N LYS A 41 0.19 19.93 -0.15
CA LYS A 41 -0.19 21.20 0.50
C LYS A 41 -0.64 20.95 1.93
N LYS A 42 0.33 20.97 2.84
CA LYS A 42 0.13 20.65 4.25
C LYS A 42 -0.77 21.67 4.96
N ILE A 43 -1.81 21.17 5.60
CA ILE A 43 -2.65 21.86 6.60
C ILE A 43 -2.41 21.30 8.03
N ARG A 44 -3.00 21.94 9.04
CA ARG A 44 -2.84 21.60 10.48
C ARG A 44 -3.02 20.12 10.81
N TYR A 45 -3.95 19.43 10.14
CA TYR A 45 -4.33 18.04 10.45
C TYR A 45 -3.88 17.01 9.40
N THR A 46 -3.04 17.41 8.44
CA THR A 46 -2.57 16.57 7.33
C THR A 46 -2.13 15.19 7.78
N ASP A 47 -1.22 15.13 8.75
CA ASP A 47 -0.58 13.89 9.16
C ASP A 47 -1.58 12.91 9.79
N LYS A 48 -2.51 13.44 10.59
CA LYS A 48 -3.59 12.65 11.21
C LYS A 48 -4.58 12.15 10.18
N ILE A 49 -4.98 13.00 9.23
CA ILE A 49 -5.92 12.64 8.17
C ILE A 49 -5.32 11.56 7.28
N ILE A 50 -4.08 11.72 6.79
CA ILE A 50 -3.41 10.73 5.95
C ILE A 50 -3.26 9.40 6.69
N SER A 51 -2.80 9.42 7.95
CA SER A 51 -2.70 8.20 8.76
C SER A 51 -4.05 7.51 8.99
N SER A 52 -5.13 8.27 9.20
CA SER A 52 -6.48 7.72 9.33
C SER A 52 -6.98 7.11 8.04
N LEU A 53 -6.71 7.73 6.88
CA LEU A 53 -7.10 7.20 5.59
C LEU A 53 -6.30 5.93 5.24
N LEU A 54 -4.99 5.90 5.50
CA LEU A 54 -4.20 4.68 5.42
C LEU A 54 -4.76 3.59 6.34
N ALA A 55 -5.05 3.92 7.59
CA ALA A 55 -5.68 2.97 8.52
C ALA A 55 -7.01 2.43 7.98
N PHE A 56 -7.86 3.30 7.42
CA PHE A 56 -9.12 2.89 6.78
C PHE A 56 -8.88 1.91 5.63
N PHE A 57 -7.96 2.18 4.71
CA PHE A 57 -7.66 1.27 3.61
C PHE A 57 -7.18 -0.10 4.08
N TRP A 58 -6.20 -0.12 5.00
CA TRP A 58 -5.67 -1.37 5.54
C TRP A 58 -6.74 -2.16 6.32
N PHE A 59 -7.60 -1.47 7.07
CA PHE A 59 -8.71 -2.10 7.79
C PHE A 59 -9.77 -2.66 6.84
N TRP A 60 -10.15 -1.87 5.82
CA TRP A 60 -11.10 -2.27 4.78
C TRP A 60 -10.61 -3.53 4.07
N ILE A 61 -9.34 -3.57 3.66
CA ILE A 61 -8.75 -4.75 3.03
C ILE A 61 -8.74 -5.93 4.00
N GLY A 62 -8.36 -5.71 5.26
CA GLY A 62 -8.29 -6.77 6.26
C GLY A 62 -9.64 -7.43 6.54
N ILE A 63 -10.72 -6.64 6.62
CA ILE A 63 -12.07 -7.15 6.90
C ILE A 63 -12.80 -7.53 5.62
N VAL A 64 -13.03 -6.56 4.74
CA VAL A 64 -13.91 -6.73 3.58
C VAL A 64 -13.25 -7.69 2.62
N TYR A 65 -12.08 -7.36 2.08
CA TYR A 65 -11.46 -8.25 1.11
C TYR A 65 -11.02 -9.58 1.72
N HIS A 66 -10.17 -9.56 2.75
CA HIS A 66 -9.57 -10.78 3.27
C HIS A 66 -10.58 -11.67 4.00
N MET A 67 -11.29 -11.16 5.00
CA MET A 67 -12.14 -12.01 5.85
C MET A 67 -13.48 -12.38 5.20
N ILE A 68 -14.10 -11.47 4.44
CA ILE A 68 -15.43 -11.73 3.83
C ILE A 68 -15.32 -12.44 2.49
N PHE A 69 -14.46 -11.98 1.58
CA PHE A 69 -14.38 -12.51 0.21
C PHE A 69 -13.28 -13.56 0.02
N PHE A 70 -12.03 -13.27 0.43
CA PHE A 70 -10.89 -14.12 0.09
C PHE A 70 -10.80 -15.42 0.91
N THR A 71 -11.50 -15.51 2.05
CA THR A 71 -11.61 -16.74 2.87
C THR A 71 -12.44 -17.84 2.20
N GLU A 72 -13.18 -17.50 1.14
CA GLU A 72 -13.92 -18.46 0.31
C GLU A 72 -12.97 -19.46 -0.34
N ILE A 73 -11.90 -18.97 -0.96
CA ILE A 73 -10.93 -19.78 -1.71
C ILE A 73 -9.62 -20.04 -0.94
N ASN A 74 -9.33 -19.25 0.11
CA ASN A 74 -8.10 -19.40 0.87
C ASN A 74 -8.28 -19.14 2.38
N LYS A 75 -8.24 -20.20 3.20
CA LYS A 75 -8.37 -20.06 4.67
C LYS A 75 -7.22 -19.29 5.32
N LEU A 76 -6.04 -19.18 4.70
CA LEU A 76 -4.97 -18.31 5.19
C LEU A 76 -5.35 -16.82 5.13
N ALA A 77 -6.39 -16.46 4.39
CA ALA A 77 -6.92 -15.10 4.35
C ALA A 77 -7.37 -14.58 5.73
N TYR A 78 -7.75 -15.45 6.69
CA TYR A 78 -7.98 -15.01 8.07
C TYR A 78 -6.71 -14.44 8.70
N ALA A 79 -5.57 -15.10 8.52
CA ALA A 79 -4.28 -14.62 9.03
C ALA A 79 -3.86 -13.32 8.33
N PHE A 80 -4.04 -13.24 7.01
CA PHE A 80 -3.78 -12.00 6.26
C PHE A 80 -4.68 -10.86 6.74
N GLY A 81 -5.97 -11.11 6.94
CA GLY A 81 -6.91 -10.13 7.46
C GLY A 81 -6.48 -9.57 8.83
N ILE A 82 -6.05 -10.44 9.75
CA ILE A 82 -5.52 -10.03 11.06
C ILE A 82 -4.28 -9.13 10.90
N LEU A 83 -3.32 -9.50 10.04
CA LEU A 83 -2.14 -8.68 9.77
C LEU A 83 -2.52 -7.29 9.23
N PHE A 84 -3.47 -7.23 8.30
CA PHE A 84 -3.93 -5.96 7.73
C PHE A 84 -4.63 -5.07 8.77
N ILE A 85 -5.43 -5.65 9.68
CA ILE A 85 -6.06 -4.93 10.79
C ILE A 85 -5.01 -4.40 11.78
N ILE A 86 -3.99 -5.20 12.11
CA ILE A 86 -2.88 -4.75 12.94
C ILE A 86 -2.18 -3.57 12.27
N GLN A 87 -1.84 -3.66 10.98
CA GLN A 87 -1.23 -2.56 10.25
C GLN A 87 -2.09 -1.28 10.25
N ALA A 88 -3.42 -1.44 10.12
CA ALA A 88 -4.35 -0.31 10.23
C ALA A 88 -4.25 0.38 11.60
N GLN A 89 -4.24 -0.40 12.69
CA GLN A 89 -4.07 0.12 14.04
C GLN A 89 -2.72 0.83 14.21
N LEU A 90 -1.64 0.26 13.66
CA LEU A 90 -0.31 0.85 13.71
C LEU A 90 -0.28 2.22 13.01
N PHE A 91 -0.91 2.35 11.83
CA PHE A 91 -1.02 3.64 11.15
C PHE A 91 -1.82 4.66 11.97
N PHE A 92 -2.97 4.25 12.52
CA PHE A 92 -3.80 5.14 13.32
C PHE A 92 -3.06 5.65 14.57
N VAL A 93 -2.52 4.74 15.38
CA VAL A 93 -1.85 5.04 16.65
C VAL A 93 -0.59 5.88 16.44
N SER A 94 0.14 5.67 15.33
CA SER A 94 1.38 6.39 15.04
C SER A 94 1.22 7.92 15.09
N ASN A 95 0.06 8.44 14.66
CA ASN A 95 -0.18 9.89 14.60
C ASN A 95 -1.26 10.41 15.56
N TRP A 96 -2.20 9.57 15.99
CA TRP A 96 -3.20 9.99 16.98
C TRP A 96 -2.68 9.97 18.40
N CYS A 97 -1.80 9.02 18.74
CA CYS A 97 -1.25 8.90 20.09
C CYS A 97 0.17 9.45 20.19
N LYS A 98 0.99 9.29 19.14
CA LYS A 98 2.44 9.53 19.21
C LYS A 98 2.98 10.62 18.28
N SER A 99 2.18 11.11 17.32
CA SER A 99 2.59 12.11 16.32
C SER A 99 3.94 11.79 15.63
N GLN A 100 4.18 10.52 15.32
CA GLN A 100 5.49 10.00 14.87
C GLN A 100 5.75 10.16 13.38
N VAL A 101 4.72 10.35 12.56
CA VAL A 101 4.84 10.34 11.10
C VAL A 101 4.37 11.67 10.55
N SER A 102 5.23 12.34 9.79
CA SER A 102 4.90 13.60 9.13
C SER A 102 5.05 13.43 7.64
N PHE A 103 4.01 13.77 6.89
CA PHE A 103 3.94 13.63 5.44
C PHE A 103 4.14 15.00 4.79
N HIS A 104 5.08 15.07 3.84
CA HIS A 104 5.37 16.24 3.05
C HIS A 104 6.13 15.84 1.77
N TYR A 105 5.61 16.24 0.62
CA TYR A 105 6.31 16.08 -0.65
C TYR A 105 7.62 16.88 -0.68
N ARG A 106 8.71 16.25 -1.17
CA ARG A 106 9.99 16.90 -1.46
C ARG A 106 10.41 16.65 -2.89
N LYS A 107 11.09 17.61 -3.52
CA LYS A 107 11.68 17.44 -4.86
C LYS A 107 13.04 16.74 -4.78
N ASP A 108 13.07 15.55 -4.19
CA ASP A 108 14.26 14.70 -4.05
C ASP A 108 14.00 13.29 -4.59
N LEU A 109 15.00 12.40 -4.51
CA LEU A 109 14.89 11.00 -4.96
C LEU A 109 13.71 10.28 -4.29
N TYR A 110 13.44 10.52 -3.01
CA TYR A 110 12.35 9.87 -2.28
C TYR A 110 10.99 10.36 -2.77
N GLY A 111 10.86 11.68 -2.99
CA GLY A 111 9.65 12.28 -3.52
C GLY A 111 9.32 11.82 -4.93
N ILE A 112 10.32 11.76 -5.81
CA ILE A 112 10.16 11.24 -7.18
C ILE A 112 9.78 9.76 -7.16
N THR A 113 10.49 8.95 -6.37
CA THR A 113 10.18 7.51 -6.26
C THR A 113 8.76 7.28 -5.72
N GLY A 114 8.34 8.05 -4.71
CA GLY A 114 6.98 8.00 -4.19
C GLY A 114 5.93 8.37 -5.25
N ALA A 115 6.20 9.39 -6.07
CA ALA A 115 5.33 9.77 -7.18
C ALA A 115 5.21 8.65 -8.23
N VAL A 116 6.31 7.97 -8.57
CA VAL A 116 6.31 6.80 -9.45
C VAL A 116 5.44 5.68 -8.86
N PHE A 117 5.51 5.42 -7.56
CA PHE A 117 4.65 4.42 -6.90
C PHE A 117 3.16 4.79 -6.96
N PHE A 118 2.82 6.08 -6.82
CA PHE A 118 1.43 6.54 -6.96
C PHE A 118 0.92 6.36 -8.39
N ILE A 119 1.70 6.77 -9.39
CA ILE A 119 1.36 6.59 -10.80
C ILE A 119 1.20 5.10 -11.11
N TYR A 120 2.10 4.26 -10.56
CA TYR A 120 2.01 2.83 -10.76
C TYR A 120 0.72 2.27 -10.16
N ALA A 121 0.47 2.52 -8.87
CA ALA A 121 -0.69 1.98 -8.16
C ALA A 121 -2.05 2.45 -8.73
N LEU A 122 -2.13 3.71 -9.18
CA LEU A 122 -3.41 4.32 -9.58
C LEU A 122 -3.67 4.25 -11.09
N LEU A 123 -2.63 4.19 -11.93
CA LEU A 123 -2.79 4.28 -13.39
C LEU A 123 -2.20 3.07 -14.12
N ILE A 124 -0.93 2.74 -13.85
CA ILE A 124 -0.25 1.67 -14.60
C ILE A 124 -0.80 0.30 -14.20
N TYR A 125 -1.04 0.06 -12.91
CA TYR A 125 -1.55 -1.20 -12.40
C TYR A 125 -2.91 -1.59 -13.02
N PRO A 126 -3.95 -0.73 -13.01
CA PRO A 126 -5.20 -1.06 -13.70
C PRO A 126 -5.05 -1.15 -15.22
N LEU A 127 -4.16 -0.36 -15.83
CA LEU A 127 -3.88 -0.45 -17.26
C LEU A 127 -3.25 -1.80 -17.63
N LEU A 128 -2.26 -2.27 -16.86
CA LEU A 128 -1.63 -3.57 -17.06
C LEU A 128 -2.64 -4.69 -16.91
N ASN A 129 -3.50 -4.63 -15.89
CA ASN A 129 -4.61 -5.57 -15.73
C ASN A 129 -5.48 -5.68 -16.98
N TYR A 130 -5.91 -4.53 -17.51
CA TYR A 130 -6.71 -4.49 -18.73
C TYR A 130 -5.96 -5.10 -19.93
N LEU A 131 -4.70 -4.73 -20.14
CA LEU A 131 -3.88 -5.20 -21.25
C LEU A 131 -3.53 -6.70 -21.16
N LEU A 132 -3.42 -7.23 -19.95
CA LEU A 132 -3.14 -8.64 -19.67
C LEU A 132 -4.40 -9.52 -19.71
N GLY A 133 -5.57 -8.95 -20.06
CA GLY A 133 -6.81 -9.70 -20.25
C GLY A 133 -7.66 -9.84 -18.98
N HIS A 134 -7.43 -9.01 -17.97
CA HIS A 134 -8.20 -8.96 -16.74
C HIS A 134 -9.00 -7.63 -16.65
N PRO A 135 -9.96 -7.36 -17.56
CA PRO A 135 -10.76 -6.15 -17.50
C PRO A 135 -11.67 -6.14 -16.26
N TYR A 136 -12.14 -4.94 -15.87
CA TYR A 136 -13.18 -4.81 -14.84
C TYR A 136 -14.43 -5.65 -15.22
N PRO A 137 -15.04 -6.41 -14.29
CA PRO A 137 -14.86 -6.37 -12.84
C PRO A 137 -13.80 -7.34 -12.28
N LYS A 138 -13.09 -8.11 -13.11
CA LYS A 138 -12.08 -9.09 -12.66
C LYS A 138 -10.71 -8.48 -12.31
N MET A 139 -10.54 -7.19 -12.56
CA MET A 139 -9.34 -6.41 -12.26
C MET A 139 -9.19 -6.15 -10.75
N PRO A 140 -8.04 -6.42 -10.13
CA PRO A 140 -7.73 -5.91 -8.79
C PRO A 140 -7.57 -4.37 -8.84
N THR A 141 -8.57 -3.63 -8.38
CA THR A 141 -8.56 -2.16 -8.36
C THR A 141 -7.84 -1.59 -7.13
N PHE A 142 -7.50 -0.30 -7.15
CA PHE A 142 -7.09 0.41 -5.93
C PHE A 142 -8.14 0.25 -4.81
N GLY A 143 -7.69 0.01 -3.58
CA GLY A 143 -8.51 -0.49 -2.47
C GLY A 143 -8.41 -2.01 -2.24
N LEU A 144 -7.75 -2.75 -3.13
CA LEU A 144 -7.29 -4.12 -2.91
C LEU A 144 -5.79 -4.15 -2.50
N PRO A 145 -5.28 -5.28 -1.95
CA PRO A 145 -4.00 -5.31 -1.24
C PRO A 145 -2.79 -4.77 -2.02
N CYS A 146 -2.56 -5.22 -3.26
CA CYS A 146 -1.35 -4.94 -4.02
C CYS A 146 -1.19 -3.45 -4.37
N PRO A 147 -2.11 -2.81 -5.12
CA PRO A 147 -1.98 -1.39 -5.45
C PRO A 147 -1.99 -0.49 -4.20
N THR A 148 -2.75 -0.87 -3.16
CA THR A 148 -2.80 -0.10 -1.90
C THR A 148 -1.48 -0.16 -1.13
N THR A 149 -0.79 -1.31 -1.14
CA THR A 149 0.51 -1.45 -0.47
C THR A 149 1.59 -0.65 -1.21
N ILE A 150 1.59 -0.68 -2.55
CA ILE A 150 2.48 0.15 -3.38
C ILE A 150 2.27 1.63 -3.08
N PHE A 151 1.01 2.08 -3.06
CA PHE A 151 0.65 3.44 -2.70
C PHE A 151 1.09 3.80 -1.27
N THR A 152 0.94 2.86 -0.31
CA THR A 152 1.39 3.04 1.07
C THR A 152 2.90 3.32 1.12
N TYR A 153 3.72 2.58 0.39
CA TYR A 153 5.16 2.86 0.27
C TYR A 153 5.43 4.24 -0.34
N GLY A 154 4.66 4.66 -1.33
CA GLY A 154 4.78 6.00 -1.90
C GLY A 154 4.57 7.10 -0.86
N LEU A 155 3.55 6.97 -0.01
CA LEU A 155 3.30 7.91 1.08
C LEU A 155 4.40 7.88 2.14
N LEU A 156 4.93 6.69 2.47
CA LEU A 156 6.02 6.55 3.44
C LEU A 156 7.35 7.14 2.94
N LEU A 157 7.58 7.12 1.62
CA LEU A 157 8.71 7.84 1.00
C LEU A 157 8.53 9.36 1.09
N TRP A 158 7.29 9.84 1.05
CA TRP A 158 6.92 11.24 1.26
C TRP A 158 6.90 11.66 2.74
N THR A 159 7.47 10.88 3.66
CA THR A 159 7.67 11.37 5.03
C THR A 159 8.94 12.20 5.16
N ASP A 160 8.93 13.21 6.04
CA ASP A 160 10.04 14.16 6.29
C ASP A 160 10.78 13.95 7.61
N LYS A 161 10.33 12.98 8.39
CA LYS A 161 10.99 12.54 9.62
C LYS A 161 11.24 11.03 9.57
N LYS A 162 12.10 10.58 10.47
CA LYS A 162 12.29 9.14 10.71
C LYS A 162 10.96 8.51 11.10
N ILE A 163 10.63 7.38 10.49
CA ILE A 163 9.40 6.65 10.80
C ILE A 163 9.69 5.45 11.68
N PRO A 164 8.74 5.03 12.54
CA PRO A 164 8.86 3.79 13.27
C PRO A 164 8.93 2.59 12.33
N LYS A 165 9.96 1.74 12.48
CA LYS A 165 10.23 0.64 11.55
C LYS A 165 9.18 -0.48 11.57
N TYR A 166 8.41 -0.59 12.65
CA TYR A 166 7.29 -1.51 12.73
C TYR A 166 6.24 -1.26 11.63
N LEU A 167 6.12 -0.02 11.12
CA LEU A 167 5.19 0.31 10.03
C LEU A 167 5.57 -0.31 8.70
N LEU A 168 6.81 -0.80 8.55
CA LEU A 168 7.32 -1.41 7.32
C LEU A 168 7.22 -2.94 7.32
N VAL A 169 7.07 -3.55 8.50
CA VAL A 169 7.14 -5.02 8.65
C VAL A 169 6.03 -5.70 7.88
N ILE A 170 4.77 -5.33 8.14
CA ILE A 170 3.62 -5.98 7.49
C ILE A 170 3.55 -5.65 5.99
N PRO A 171 3.75 -4.40 5.53
CA PRO A 171 3.85 -4.10 4.10
C PRO A 171 4.95 -4.89 3.39
N LEU A 172 6.11 -5.06 4.02
CA LEU A 172 7.22 -5.82 3.43
C LEU A 172 6.88 -7.30 3.35
N LEU A 173 6.36 -7.88 4.44
CA LEU A 173 5.90 -9.27 4.45
C LEU A 173 4.84 -9.51 3.37
N TRP A 174 3.87 -8.60 3.24
CA TRP A 174 2.86 -8.69 2.19
C TRP A 174 3.46 -8.61 0.79
N SER A 175 4.47 -7.77 0.57
CA SER A 175 5.15 -7.70 -0.73
C SER A 175 5.84 -9.00 -1.14
N LEU A 176 6.36 -9.76 -0.17
CA LEU A 176 6.96 -11.08 -0.39
C LEU A 176 5.89 -12.15 -0.63
N ILE A 177 4.75 -12.07 0.07
CA ILE A 177 3.62 -12.98 -0.13
C ILE A 177 2.98 -12.75 -1.51
N GLY A 178 2.78 -11.49 -1.92
CA GLY A 178 2.20 -11.14 -3.21
C GLY A 178 3.02 -11.64 -4.40
N LEU A 179 4.35 -11.71 -4.29
CA LEU A 179 5.21 -12.35 -5.30
C LEU A 179 4.79 -13.81 -5.56
N SER A 180 4.44 -14.55 -4.50
CA SER A 180 4.04 -15.95 -4.65
C SER A 180 2.75 -16.11 -5.43
N ALA A 181 1.81 -15.17 -5.29
CA ALA A 181 0.58 -15.10 -6.07
C ALA A 181 0.87 -14.68 -7.52
N ALA A 182 1.68 -13.65 -7.73
CA ALA A 182 2.10 -13.18 -9.05
C ALA A 182 2.72 -14.30 -9.90
N ALA A 183 3.66 -15.05 -9.31
CA ALA A 183 4.40 -16.08 -10.01
C ALA A 183 3.57 -17.34 -10.31
N GLN A 184 2.63 -17.70 -9.43
CA GLN A 184 1.84 -18.94 -9.57
C GLN A 184 0.52 -18.73 -10.31
N LEU A 185 -0.07 -17.53 -10.22
CA LEU A 185 -1.34 -17.21 -10.89
C LEU A 185 -1.12 -16.45 -12.22
N GLY A 186 0.07 -15.92 -12.48
CA GLY A 186 0.34 -15.15 -13.72
C GLY A 186 -0.14 -13.70 -13.67
N ILE A 187 -0.40 -13.18 -12.46
CA ILE A 187 -0.76 -11.76 -12.21
C ILE A 187 0.53 -10.93 -12.22
N TYR A 188 1.08 -10.66 -13.40
CA TYR A 188 2.43 -10.08 -13.56
C TYR A 188 2.56 -8.64 -13.05
N GLU A 189 1.48 -7.87 -13.02
CA GLU A 189 1.44 -6.54 -12.43
C GLU A 189 1.80 -6.54 -10.93
N ASP A 190 1.66 -7.67 -10.24
CA ASP A 190 2.05 -7.79 -8.83
C ASP A 190 3.57 -7.84 -8.63
N TYR A 191 4.38 -7.98 -9.68
CA TYR A 191 5.83 -7.74 -9.56
C TYR A 191 6.14 -6.30 -9.11
N GLY A 192 5.29 -5.34 -9.46
CA GLY A 192 5.41 -3.96 -8.98
C GLY A 192 5.32 -3.85 -7.45
N LEU A 193 4.56 -4.75 -6.80
CA LEU A 193 4.43 -4.81 -5.34
C LEU A 193 5.76 -5.20 -4.68
N LEU A 194 6.45 -6.22 -5.21
CA LEU A 194 7.74 -6.65 -4.69
C LEU A 194 8.80 -5.54 -4.85
N ILE A 195 8.84 -4.92 -6.03
CA ILE A 195 9.76 -3.80 -6.32
C ILE A 195 9.48 -2.67 -5.34
N ALA A 196 8.22 -2.29 -5.13
CA ALA A 196 7.86 -1.26 -4.17
C ALA A 196 8.25 -1.63 -2.73
N GLY A 197 8.06 -2.90 -2.35
CA GLY A 197 8.46 -3.43 -1.06
C GLY A 197 9.96 -3.32 -0.78
N ILE A 198 10.79 -3.81 -1.70
CA ILE A 198 12.25 -3.83 -1.56
C ILE A 198 12.82 -2.41 -1.67
N VAL A 199 12.49 -1.69 -2.75
CA VAL A 199 13.03 -0.36 -3.03
C VAL A 199 12.51 0.64 -2.00
N GLY A 200 11.20 0.63 -1.72
CA GLY A 200 10.59 1.52 -0.73
C GLY A 200 11.17 1.31 0.65
N THR A 201 11.26 0.06 1.12
CA THR A 201 11.88 -0.25 2.43
C THR A 201 13.34 0.16 2.47
N GLY A 202 14.14 -0.22 1.46
CA GLY A 202 15.57 0.09 1.40
C GLY A 202 15.85 1.59 1.44
N LEU A 203 15.12 2.37 0.64
CA LEU A 203 15.24 3.83 0.62
C LEU A 203 14.83 4.45 1.96
N ILE A 204 13.72 4.00 2.56
CA ILE A 204 13.27 4.52 3.87
C ILE A 204 14.28 4.19 4.98
N LEU A 205 14.85 2.99 4.98
CA LEU A 205 15.90 2.62 5.94
C LEU A 205 17.14 3.50 5.75
N PHE A 206 17.61 3.66 4.51
CA PHE A 206 18.77 4.50 4.18
C PHE A 206 18.57 5.96 4.58
N ARG A 207 17.42 6.54 4.25
CA ARG A 207 17.03 7.91 4.63
C ARG A 207 17.12 8.12 6.14
N ASP A 208 16.51 7.20 6.90
CA ASP A 208 16.39 7.35 8.35
C ASP A 208 17.71 7.08 9.09
N MET A 209 18.62 6.29 8.51
CA MET A 209 20.00 6.14 9.00
C MET A 209 20.76 7.45 8.85
N LYS A 210 20.69 8.09 7.67
CA LYS A 210 21.37 9.39 7.42
C LYS A 210 20.88 10.51 8.35
N HIS A 211 19.60 10.53 8.70
CA HIS A 211 19.05 11.50 9.67
C HIS A 211 19.57 11.29 11.11
N GLY A 212 20.42 10.29 11.39
CA GLY A 212 21.05 10.06 12.70
C GLY A 212 22.56 10.17 12.70
N ALA A 213 23.20 10.42 11.56
CA ALA A 213 24.63 10.67 11.52
C ALA A 213 24.90 12.10 12.04
N PRO A 214 25.89 12.31 12.94
CA PRO A 214 26.31 13.66 13.29
C PRO A 214 26.74 14.41 12.02
N GLU A 215 26.31 15.65 11.85
CA GLU A 215 26.81 16.52 10.78
C GLU A 215 28.33 16.64 10.97
N GLU A 216 29.10 16.12 10.02
CA GLU A 216 30.53 16.43 9.92
C GLU A 216 30.65 17.95 9.76
N GLN A 217 31.08 18.62 10.83
CA GLN A 217 31.40 20.04 10.77
C GLN A 217 32.54 20.20 9.76
N PRO A 218 32.42 21.12 8.78
CA PRO A 218 33.52 21.39 7.87
C PRO A 218 34.71 21.90 8.68
N GLU A 219 35.84 21.18 8.59
CA GLU A 219 37.14 21.65 9.09
C GLU A 219 37.39 23.06 8.56
N LYS A 220 37.60 23.99 9.49
CA LYS A 220 38.04 25.36 9.21
C LYS A 220 39.56 25.44 9.29
#